data_AF-A0A9V1FY50-F1
#
_entry.id   AF-A0A9V1FY50-F1
#
_cell.length_a   1.000
_cell.length_b   1.000
_cell.length_c   1.000
_cell.angle_alpha   90.00
_cell.angle_beta   90.00
_cell.angle_gamma   90.00
#
_symmetry.space_group_name_H-M   'P 1'
#
loop_
_entity.id
_entity.type
_entity.pdbx_description
1 polymer ?
#
loop_
_entity_poly.entity_id
_entity_poly.type
_entity_poly.pdbx_seq_one_letter_code
_entity_poly.pdbx_strand_id
1 'polypeptide(L)'
;MSDEDSETPATELQGGEENELPIIQLCGLVEELSYGNSALKTETEMFEKYYNKLEPRDQRHPRLSEIKITGAEFAQLRGRYRSKSRVGVDRAIGLSYDQKCELVLKELDDMKDEIRHMRANVERDLQHHEAIIEEAEMRWVEVCRAVHEFKKDVLKTISKKKGSILATQKVMKYIEDMNRRRDNMKDKLCLKNVSLKVQRKKMLSQLRQSKLQRSTEMSIHLDKEILLRNELLEKIESETLQAEEDRAKAEAVNKRLRRQLAEFQVPQVMVYVREKILTGDLEKTIKMWERKVEIAEMTLKGYRKAWNKMKTTNEHLQAICPPGK
;
A
#
# COMPACT_ATOMS: atom_id res chain seq x y z
N MET A 1 -55.14 -27.86 -80.72
CA MET A 1 -54.79 -26.48 -81.07
C MET A 1 -54.45 -25.82 -79.76
N SER A 2 -53.18 -25.81 -79.40
CA SER A 2 -52.18 -24.81 -79.80
C SER A 2 -52.06 -23.80 -78.67
N ASP A 3 -50.87 -23.85 -78.08
CA ASP A 3 -50.09 -22.72 -77.60
C ASP A 3 -50.48 -21.97 -76.31
N GLU A 4 -49.38 -21.65 -75.62
CA GLU A 4 -49.11 -20.57 -74.67
C GLU A 4 -49.34 -20.73 -73.15
N ASP A 5 -48.17 -20.71 -72.49
CA ASP A 5 -47.74 -20.22 -71.17
C ASP A 5 -48.44 -20.72 -69.90
N SER A 6 -47.79 -21.62 -69.15
CA SER A 6 -46.66 -21.41 -68.22
C SER A 6 -47.06 -20.72 -66.91
N GLU A 7 -47.63 -21.53 -66.02
CA GLU A 7 -47.47 -21.37 -64.58
C GLU A 7 -46.23 -22.16 -64.13
N THR A 8 -45.23 -21.45 -63.60
CA THR A 8 -44.35 -21.96 -62.54
C THR A 8 -45.15 -22.04 -61.22
N PRO A 9 -44.69 -22.71 -60.14
CA PRO A 9 -43.42 -23.44 -59.96
C PRO A 9 -43.59 -24.81 -59.28
N ALA A 10 -42.66 -25.72 -59.51
CA ALA A 10 -42.12 -26.61 -58.48
C ALA A 10 -40.99 -27.41 -59.11
N THR A 11 -39.75 -27.04 -58.82
CA THR A 11 -38.64 -27.98 -58.96
C THR A 11 -38.19 -28.36 -57.57
N GLU A 12 -38.86 -29.41 -57.13
CA GLU A 12 -38.41 -30.43 -56.22
C GLU A 12 -37.09 -31.06 -56.74
N LEU A 13 -36.33 -31.66 -55.80
CA LEU A 13 -35.30 -32.70 -56.04
C LEU A 13 -33.94 -32.16 -56.54
N GLN A 14 -32.79 -32.67 -56.15
CA GLN A 14 -32.42 -33.92 -55.50
C GLN A 14 -30.97 -33.76 -55.00
N GLY A 15 -30.52 -34.67 -54.13
CA GLY A 15 -29.19 -34.63 -53.52
C GLY A 15 -28.01 -34.52 -54.48
N GLY A 16 -26.93 -33.93 -53.97
CA GLY A 16 -25.65 -33.82 -54.66
C GLY A 16 -24.69 -32.93 -53.88
N GLU A 17 -23.50 -33.46 -53.66
CA GLU A 17 -22.24 -32.77 -53.33
C GLU A 17 -22.00 -32.45 -51.84
N GLU A 18 -21.28 -33.37 -51.18
CA GLU A 18 -20.23 -32.98 -50.23
C GLU A 18 -19.38 -31.91 -50.93
N ASN A 19 -19.59 -30.64 -50.59
CA ASN A 19 -18.77 -29.54 -51.07
C ASN A 19 -17.37 -29.66 -50.44
N GLU A 20 -16.52 -30.50 -51.02
CA GLU A 20 -15.09 -30.52 -50.75
C GLU A 20 -14.52 -29.16 -51.19
N LEU A 21 -14.41 -28.23 -50.24
CA LEU A 21 -13.69 -26.98 -50.41
C LEU A 21 -12.29 -27.30 -50.96
N PRO A 22 -11.78 -26.57 -51.97
CA PRO A 22 -10.44 -26.78 -52.50
C PRO A 22 -9.41 -26.84 -51.38
N ILE A 23 -8.48 -27.79 -51.42
CA ILE A 23 -7.51 -28.09 -50.34
C ILE A 23 -6.84 -26.82 -49.78
N ILE A 24 -6.56 -25.83 -50.63
CA ILE A 24 -5.96 -24.54 -50.25
C ILE A 24 -6.88 -23.73 -49.31
N GLN A 25 -8.19 -23.73 -49.54
CA GLN A 25 -9.17 -23.06 -48.68
C GLN A 25 -9.37 -23.82 -47.36
N LEU A 26 -9.32 -25.16 -47.39
CA LEU A 26 -9.32 -25.98 -46.18
C LEU A 26 -8.06 -25.73 -45.33
N CYS A 27 -6.88 -25.63 -45.96
CA CYS A 27 -5.65 -25.28 -45.26
C CYS A 27 -5.74 -23.90 -44.59
N GLY A 28 -6.24 -22.89 -45.29
CA GLY A 28 -6.42 -21.55 -44.72
C GLY A 28 -7.38 -21.53 -43.54
N LEU A 29 -8.52 -22.24 -43.65
CA LEU A 29 -9.50 -22.34 -42.56
C LEU A 29 -8.93 -23.11 -41.35
N VAL A 30 -8.15 -24.16 -41.59
CA VAL A 30 -7.48 -24.92 -40.52
C VAL A 30 -6.43 -24.06 -39.82
N GLU A 31 -5.65 -23.27 -40.54
CA GLU A 31 -4.68 -22.35 -39.94
C GLU A 31 -5.37 -21.26 -39.10
N GLU A 32 -6.44 -20.67 -39.62
CA GLU A 32 -7.23 -19.64 -38.91
C GLU A 32 -7.88 -20.20 -37.65
N LEU A 33 -8.53 -21.37 -37.74
CA LEU A 33 -9.12 -22.04 -36.59
C LEU A 33 -8.06 -22.54 -35.60
N SER A 34 -6.89 -22.96 -36.06
CA SER A 34 -5.79 -23.38 -35.19
C SER A 34 -5.23 -22.19 -34.40
N TYR A 35 -5.06 -21.04 -35.05
CA TYR A 35 -4.65 -19.81 -34.38
C TYR A 35 -5.70 -19.32 -33.37
N GLY A 36 -6.98 -19.30 -33.77
CA GLY A 36 -8.09 -18.95 -32.89
C GLY A 36 -8.21 -19.88 -31.68
N ASN A 37 -8.11 -21.20 -31.89
CA ASN A 37 -8.11 -22.18 -30.80
C ASN A 37 -6.89 -22.04 -29.89
N SER A 38 -5.71 -21.70 -30.44
CA SER A 38 -4.51 -21.44 -29.64
C SER A 38 -4.72 -20.23 -28.72
N ALA A 39 -5.27 -19.13 -29.26
CA ALA A 39 -5.61 -17.94 -28.48
C ALA A 39 -6.61 -18.26 -27.36
N LEU A 40 -7.73 -18.93 -27.69
CA LEU A 40 -8.73 -19.35 -26.71
C LEU A 40 -8.17 -20.31 -25.66
N LYS A 41 -7.24 -21.19 -26.04
CA LYS A 41 -6.55 -22.08 -25.10
C LYS A 41 -5.69 -21.29 -24.12
N THR A 42 -4.92 -20.31 -24.60
CA THR A 42 -4.12 -19.45 -23.71
C THR A 42 -4.99 -18.62 -22.76
N GLU A 43 -6.12 -18.12 -23.25
CA GLU A 43 -7.11 -17.40 -22.44
C GLU A 43 -7.76 -18.31 -21.39
N THR A 44 -8.13 -19.54 -21.77
CA THR A 44 -8.68 -20.54 -20.84
C THR A 44 -7.66 -20.90 -19.77
N GLU A 45 -6.39 -21.11 -20.12
CA GLU A 45 -5.31 -21.36 -19.16
C GLU A 45 -5.08 -20.18 -18.22
N MET A 46 -5.20 -18.94 -18.72
CA MET A 46 -5.14 -17.73 -17.89
C MET A 46 -6.28 -17.69 -16.88
N PHE A 47 -7.51 -17.96 -17.32
CA PHE A 47 -8.68 -17.99 -16.44
C PHE A 47 -8.62 -19.14 -15.43
N GLU A 48 -8.15 -20.33 -15.80
CA GLU A 48 -7.95 -21.43 -14.87
C GLU A 48 -6.90 -21.08 -13.81
N LYS A 49 -5.77 -20.47 -14.20
CA LYS A 49 -4.74 -20.01 -13.24
C LYS A 49 -5.29 -18.96 -12.29
N TYR A 50 -6.14 -18.05 -12.77
CA TYR A 50 -6.81 -17.05 -11.95
C TYR A 50 -7.82 -17.69 -10.99
N TYR A 51 -8.68 -18.59 -11.49
CA TYR A 51 -9.66 -19.32 -10.68
C TYR A 51 -8.98 -20.13 -9.56
N ASN A 52 -7.91 -20.85 -9.87
CA ASN A 52 -7.13 -21.63 -8.90
C ASN A 52 -6.46 -20.77 -7.81
N LYS A 53 -6.25 -19.47 -8.05
CA LYS A 53 -5.71 -18.53 -7.06
C LYS A 53 -6.81 -17.95 -6.15
N LEU A 54 -8.07 -17.95 -6.60
CA LEU A 54 -9.20 -17.38 -5.88
C LEU A 54 -9.86 -18.36 -4.90
N GLU A 55 -9.71 -19.67 -5.06
CA GLU A 55 -10.19 -20.65 -4.08
C GLU A 55 -9.18 -20.82 -2.93
N PRO A 56 -9.55 -20.49 -1.67
CA PRO A 56 -8.79 -20.92 -0.51
C PRO A 56 -8.70 -22.45 -0.51
N ARG A 57 -7.50 -22.98 -0.29
CA ARG A 57 -7.17 -24.41 -0.33
C ARG A 57 -8.06 -25.33 0.55
N ASP A 58 -8.91 -24.75 1.39
CA ASP A 58 -9.78 -25.43 2.36
C ASP A 58 -11.22 -25.70 1.87
N GLN A 59 -11.64 -25.17 0.71
CA GLN A 59 -12.96 -25.45 0.12
C GLN A 59 -12.85 -26.30 -1.15
N ARG A 60 -12.31 -27.51 -1.02
CA ARG A 60 -12.54 -28.54 -2.04
C ARG A 60 -13.98 -29.05 -1.92
N HIS A 61 -14.91 -28.44 -2.64
CA HIS A 61 -16.16 -29.10 -2.99
C HIS A 61 -15.85 -30.25 -3.97
N PRO A 62 -16.38 -31.46 -3.78
CA PRO A 62 -16.24 -32.53 -4.75
C PRO A 62 -16.73 -32.05 -6.11
N ARG A 63 -15.94 -32.29 -7.16
CA ARG A 63 -16.28 -31.86 -8.52
C ARG A 63 -17.67 -32.38 -8.88
N LEU A 64 -18.52 -31.52 -9.43
CA LEU A 64 -19.85 -31.88 -9.95
C LEU A 64 -19.81 -32.98 -11.04
N SER A 65 -18.63 -33.31 -11.57
CA SER A 65 -18.43 -34.43 -12.49
C SER A 65 -18.50 -35.82 -11.85
N GLU A 66 -18.59 -35.95 -10.52
CA GLU A 66 -18.72 -37.25 -9.82
C GLU A 66 -20.13 -37.51 -9.24
N ILE A 67 -21.08 -36.58 -9.35
CA ILE A 67 -22.46 -36.82 -8.92
C ILE A 67 -23.24 -37.42 -10.08
N LYS A 68 -23.41 -38.75 -10.08
CA LYS A 68 -24.40 -39.42 -10.92
C LYS A 68 -25.80 -39.07 -10.42
N ILE A 69 -26.39 -37.99 -10.92
CA ILE A 69 -27.80 -37.68 -10.69
C ILE A 69 -28.61 -38.60 -11.60
N THR A 70 -29.35 -39.55 -11.01
CA THR A 70 -30.35 -40.33 -11.76
C THR A 70 -31.58 -39.46 -12.01
N GLY A 71 -32.19 -39.59 -13.20
CA GLY A 71 -33.25 -38.70 -13.69
C GLY A 71 -34.55 -38.65 -12.86
N ALA A 72 -34.63 -39.37 -11.74
CA ALA A 72 -35.80 -39.39 -10.86
C ALA A 72 -35.83 -38.26 -9.81
N GLU A 73 -34.71 -37.56 -9.58
CA GLU A 73 -34.63 -36.53 -8.52
C GLU A 73 -35.00 -35.12 -9.02
N PHE A 74 -35.01 -34.89 -10.34
CA PHE A 74 -35.35 -33.60 -10.93
C PHE A 74 -36.84 -33.21 -10.79
N ALA A 75 -37.72 -34.17 -10.51
CA ALA A 75 -39.17 -33.95 -10.47
C ALA A 75 -39.71 -33.45 -9.12
N GLN A 76 -38.92 -33.46 -8.04
CA GLN A 76 -39.42 -33.10 -6.70
C GLN A 76 -39.28 -31.61 -6.34
N LEU A 77 -38.64 -30.79 -7.19
CA LEU A 77 -38.39 -29.36 -6.90
C LEU A 77 -39.56 -28.41 -7.27
N ARG A 78 -40.72 -28.92 -7.71
CA ARG A 78 -41.93 -28.10 -7.99
C ARG A 78 -42.94 -28.07 -6.83
N GLY A 79 -42.48 -27.95 -5.59
CA GLY A 79 -43.37 -27.99 -4.42
C GLY A 79 -43.09 -26.94 -3.34
N ARG A 80 -44.03 -25.99 -3.22
CA ARG A 80 -44.32 -25.12 -2.05
C ARG A 80 -43.48 -23.85 -1.81
N TYR A 81 -44.07 -22.75 -2.27
CA TYR A 81 -43.93 -21.41 -1.68
C TYR A 81 -44.60 -21.36 -0.29
N ARG A 82 -43.82 -21.15 0.79
CA ARG A 82 -44.04 -20.11 1.82
C ARG A 82 -43.15 -20.28 3.08
N SER A 83 -42.66 -19.11 3.53
CA SER A 83 -42.37 -18.66 4.91
C SER A 83 -41.00 -18.89 5.57
N LYS A 84 -40.34 -17.73 5.77
CA LYS A 84 -39.70 -17.21 7.01
C LYS A 84 -38.30 -17.70 7.44
N SER A 85 -37.46 -16.67 7.59
CA SER A 85 -36.45 -16.42 8.64
C SER A 85 -34.99 -16.43 8.20
N ARG A 86 -34.35 -15.29 8.47
CA ARG A 86 -32.93 -14.93 8.40
C ARG A 86 -32.03 -16.03 8.98
N VAL A 87 -30.89 -16.28 8.33
CA VAL A 87 -29.51 -16.28 8.89
C VAL A 87 -28.52 -16.54 7.74
N GLY A 88 -27.47 -15.73 7.68
CA GLY A 88 -26.19 -16.10 7.06
C GLY A 88 -26.16 -16.24 5.54
N VAL A 89 -26.40 -15.15 4.79
CA VAL A 89 -25.74 -15.05 3.49
C VAL A 89 -24.31 -14.63 3.80
N ASP A 90 -23.42 -15.59 3.65
CA ASP A 90 -22.00 -15.40 3.40
C ASP A 90 -21.86 -14.42 2.23
N ARG A 91 -21.94 -13.12 2.52
CA ARG A 91 -21.57 -12.08 1.57
C ARG A 91 -20.06 -12.26 1.43
N ALA A 92 -19.64 -13.02 0.43
CA ALA A 92 -18.30 -12.90 -0.11
C ALA A 92 -18.06 -11.39 -0.28
N ILE A 93 -17.25 -10.82 0.61
CA ILE A 93 -16.91 -9.40 0.59
C ILE A 93 -16.12 -9.22 -0.70
N GLY A 94 -16.79 -8.78 -1.76
CA GLY A 94 -16.14 -8.49 -3.03
C GLY A 94 -15.09 -7.40 -2.82
N LEU A 95 -13.97 -7.50 -3.55
CA LEU A 95 -12.92 -6.48 -3.53
C LEU A 95 -13.51 -5.09 -3.77
N SER A 96 -13.01 -4.09 -3.03
CA SER A 96 -13.39 -2.70 -3.25
C SER A 96 -12.97 -2.24 -4.66
N TYR A 97 -13.58 -1.17 -5.16
CA TYR A 97 -13.18 -0.61 -6.46
C TYR A 97 -11.70 -0.21 -6.47
N ASP A 98 -11.17 0.32 -5.37
CA ASP A 98 -9.76 0.68 -5.24
C ASP A 98 -8.87 -0.56 -5.33
N GLN A 99 -9.20 -1.64 -4.60
CA GLN A 99 -8.45 -2.90 -4.66
C GLN A 99 -8.47 -3.53 -6.06
N LYS A 100 -9.59 -3.42 -6.77
CA LYS A 100 -9.70 -3.88 -8.17
C LYS A 100 -8.82 -3.04 -9.10
N CYS A 101 -8.82 -1.71 -8.93
CA CYS A 101 -7.95 -0.82 -9.70
C CYS A 101 -6.46 -1.10 -9.43
N GLU A 102 -6.08 -1.30 -8.17
CA GLU A 102 -4.71 -1.70 -7.80
C GLU A 102 -4.30 -3.02 -8.45
N LEU A 103 -5.18 -4.02 -8.42
CA LEU A 103 -4.93 -5.31 -9.06
C LEU A 103 -4.74 -5.16 -10.58
N VAL A 104 -5.61 -4.40 -11.25
CA VAL A 104 -5.50 -4.16 -12.71
C VAL A 104 -4.22 -3.41 -13.06
N LEU A 105 -3.84 -2.41 -12.25
CA LEU A 105 -2.60 -1.66 -12.46
C LEU A 105 -1.37 -2.54 -12.27
N LYS A 106 -1.39 -3.41 -11.25
CA LYS A 106 -0.32 -4.37 -11.01
C LYS A 106 -0.20 -5.36 -12.16
N GLU A 107 -1.30 -5.95 -12.61
CA GLU A 107 -1.26 -6.92 -13.71
C GLU A 107 -0.83 -6.27 -15.03
N LEU A 108 -1.17 -5.00 -15.23
CA LEU A 108 -0.68 -4.21 -16.35
C LEU A 108 0.84 -3.97 -16.25
N ASP A 109 1.38 -3.72 -15.06
CA ASP A 109 2.82 -3.56 -14.87
C ASP A 109 3.58 -4.88 -15.04
N ASP A 110 3.05 -5.98 -14.49
CA ASP A 110 3.57 -7.33 -14.67
C ASP A 110 3.59 -7.71 -16.16
N MET A 111 2.50 -7.46 -16.89
CA MET A 111 2.43 -7.66 -18.35
C MET A 111 3.45 -6.79 -19.10
N LYS A 112 3.64 -5.53 -18.68
CA LYS A 112 4.67 -4.66 -19.28
C LYS A 112 6.06 -5.22 -19.04
N ASP A 113 6.34 -5.76 -17.87
CA ASP A 113 7.62 -6.43 -17.57
C ASP A 113 7.83 -7.69 -18.40
N GLU A 114 6.80 -8.52 -18.56
CA GLU A 114 6.84 -9.68 -19.44
C GLU A 114 7.13 -9.27 -20.89
N ILE A 115 6.46 -8.24 -21.40
CA ILE A 115 6.71 -7.69 -22.74
C ILE A 115 8.15 -7.18 -22.86
N ARG A 116 8.66 -6.45 -21.86
CA ARG A 116 10.06 -5.97 -21.84
C ARG A 116 11.03 -7.15 -21.89
N HIS A 117 10.79 -8.19 -21.11
CA HIS A 117 11.62 -9.39 -21.07
C HIS A 117 11.58 -10.16 -22.38
N MET A 118 10.39 -10.39 -22.97
CA MET A 118 10.24 -11.04 -24.27
C MET A 118 10.97 -10.26 -25.38
N ARG A 119 10.79 -8.93 -25.43
CA ARG A 119 11.52 -8.08 -26.39
C ARG A 119 13.03 -8.19 -26.23
N ALA A 120 13.53 -8.14 -24.99
CA ALA A 120 14.96 -8.28 -24.72
C ALA A 120 15.51 -9.67 -25.11
N ASN A 121 14.68 -10.72 -25.07
CA ASN A 121 15.07 -12.05 -25.53
C ASN A 121 15.13 -12.13 -27.06
N VAL A 122 14.07 -11.71 -27.73
CA VAL A 122 14.02 -11.70 -29.20
C VAL A 122 15.14 -10.84 -29.78
N GLU A 123 15.41 -9.68 -29.19
CA GLU A 123 16.52 -8.81 -29.61
C GLU A 123 17.87 -9.50 -29.46
N ARG A 124 18.09 -10.23 -28.37
CA ARG A 124 19.34 -10.98 -28.14
C ARG A 124 19.52 -12.10 -29.17
N ASP A 125 18.44 -12.81 -29.48
CA ASP A 125 18.46 -13.91 -30.45
C ASP A 125 18.66 -13.37 -31.87
N LEU A 126 18.04 -12.23 -32.21
CA LEU A 126 18.26 -11.53 -33.47
C LEU A 126 19.73 -11.12 -33.63
N GLN A 127 20.30 -10.44 -32.62
CA GLN A 127 21.71 -10.05 -32.61
C GLN A 127 22.65 -11.26 -32.70
N HIS A 128 22.27 -12.39 -32.11
CA HIS A 128 23.04 -13.63 -32.21
C HIS A 128 23.07 -14.17 -33.64
N HIS A 129 21.91 -14.23 -34.30
CA HIS A 129 21.81 -14.68 -35.69
C HIS A 129 22.47 -13.70 -36.67
N GLU A 130 22.31 -12.39 -36.47
CA GLU A 130 22.99 -11.36 -37.25
C GLU A 130 24.51 -11.53 -37.17
N ALA A 131 25.07 -11.71 -35.97
CA ALA A 131 26.50 -11.97 -35.79
C ALA A 131 26.99 -13.25 -36.49
N ILE A 132 26.17 -14.31 -36.51
CA ILE A 132 26.50 -15.55 -37.24
C ILE A 132 26.55 -15.29 -38.76
N ILE A 133 25.57 -14.55 -39.28
CA ILE A 133 25.50 -14.23 -40.71
C ILE A 133 26.70 -13.37 -41.12
N GLU A 134 26.97 -12.28 -40.40
CA GLU A 134 28.14 -11.42 -40.66
C GLU A 134 29.45 -12.22 -40.62
N GLU A 135 29.60 -13.13 -39.66
CA GLU A 135 30.78 -14.01 -39.58
C GLU A 135 30.89 -14.94 -40.79
N ALA A 136 29.78 -15.53 -41.23
CA ALA A 136 29.74 -16.40 -42.40
C ALA A 136 30.10 -15.62 -43.68
N GLU A 137 29.59 -14.40 -43.85
CA GLU A 137 29.90 -13.53 -44.99
C GLU A 137 31.38 -13.13 -45.01
N MET A 138 31.95 -12.74 -43.86
CA MET A 138 33.39 -12.44 -43.76
C MET A 138 34.23 -13.66 -44.13
N ARG A 139 33.91 -14.84 -43.58
CA ARG A 139 34.60 -16.10 -43.90
C ARG A 139 34.50 -16.45 -45.38
N TRP A 140 33.34 -16.25 -46.00
CA TRP A 140 33.15 -16.49 -47.42
C TRP A 140 34.11 -15.65 -48.26
N VAL A 141 34.20 -14.35 -47.98
CA VAL A 141 35.14 -13.44 -48.66
C VAL A 141 36.60 -13.89 -48.47
N GLU A 142 36.97 -14.30 -47.26
CA GLU A 142 38.32 -14.80 -46.96
C GLU A 142 38.64 -16.09 -47.73
N VAL A 143 37.72 -17.05 -47.78
CA VAL A 143 37.88 -18.31 -48.51
C VAL A 143 37.99 -18.06 -50.01
N CYS A 144 37.13 -17.22 -50.58
CA CYS A 144 37.21 -16.84 -51.99
C CYS A 144 38.58 -16.23 -52.34
N ARG A 145 39.08 -15.34 -51.48
CA ARG A 145 40.42 -14.75 -51.63
C ARG A 145 41.53 -15.81 -51.56
N ALA A 146 41.47 -16.70 -50.56
CA ALA A 146 42.46 -17.77 -50.39
C ALA A 146 42.47 -18.73 -51.60
N VAL A 147 41.31 -19.10 -52.12
CA VAL A 147 41.19 -19.91 -53.34
C VAL A 147 41.78 -19.19 -54.55
N HIS A 148 41.51 -17.89 -54.71
CA HIS A 148 42.08 -17.10 -55.80
C HIS A 148 43.61 -17.02 -55.72
N GLU A 149 44.16 -16.71 -54.54
CA GLU A 149 45.61 -16.66 -54.31
C GLU A 149 46.27 -18.02 -54.58
N PHE A 150 45.70 -19.12 -54.07
CA PHE A 150 46.22 -20.46 -54.32
C PHE A 150 46.21 -20.81 -55.82
N LYS A 151 45.12 -20.51 -56.53
CA LYS A 151 45.03 -20.70 -57.99
C LYS A 151 46.12 -19.89 -58.71
N LYS A 152 46.33 -18.64 -58.29
CA LYS A 152 47.30 -17.73 -58.91
C LYS A 152 48.76 -18.18 -58.67
N ASP A 153 49.11 -18.49 -57.43
CA ASP A 153 50.52 -18.61 -57.02
C ASP A 153 51.03 -20.05 -56.99
N VAL A 154 50.13 -21.02 -56.75
CA VAL A 154 50.47 -22.44 -56.63
C VAL A 154 50.00 -23.21 -57.87
N LEU A 155 48.70 -23.15 -58.20
CA LEU A 155 48.11 -23.96 -59.27
C LEU A 155 48.72 -23.66 -60.65
N LYS A 156 48.96 -22.39 -60.98
CA LYS A 156 49.65 -21.99 -62.24
C LYS A 156 51.05 -22.60 -62.38
N THR A 157 51.75 -22.86 -61.27
CA THR A 157 53.08 -23.49 -61.31
C THR A 157 52.94 -25.01 -61.49
N ILE A 158 52.00 -25.62 -60.76
CA ILE A 158 51.72 -27.06 -60.84
C ILE A 158 51.26 -27.45 -62.25
N SER A 159 50.39 -26.64 -62.87
CA SER A 159 49.83 -26.95 -64.20
C SER A 159 50.90 -26.98 -65.30
N LYS A 160 52.01 -26.24 -65.15
CA LYS A 160 53.10 -26.20 -66.13
C LYS A 160 54.16 -27.28 -65.91
N LYS A 161 54.45 -27.63 -64.65
CA LYS A 161 55.56 -28.53 -64.28
C LYS A 161 55.15 -29.52 -63.19
N LYS A 162 54.07 -30.27 -63.43
CA LYS A 162 53.52 -31.26 -62.49
C LYS A 162 54.59 -32.28 -62.10
N GLY A 163 54.72 -32.56 -60.79
CA GLY A 163 55.71 -33.49 -60.25
C GLY A 163 57.14 -32.95 -60.15
N SER A 164 57.41 -31.73 -60.60
CA SER A 164 58.72 -31.11 -60.44
C SER A 164 58.99 -30.71 -58.98
N ILE A 165 60.27 -30.72 -58.59
CA ILE A 165 60.73 -30.23 -57.28
C ILE A 165 60.20 -28.83 -56.99
N LEU A 166 60.19 -27.95 -58.01
CA LEU A 166 59.66 -26.59 -57.89
C LEU A 166 58.16 -26.56 -57.57
N ALA A 167 57.36 -27.43 -58.19
CA ALA A 167 55.92 -27.52 -57.91
C ALA A 167 55.67 -28.00 -56.47
N THR A 168 56.40 -29.01 -56.01
CA THR A 168 56.33 -29.49 -54.61
C THR A 168 56.77 -28.41 -53.63
N GLN A 169 57.86 -27.70 -53.90
CA GLN A 169 58.37 -26.62 -53.05
C GLN A 169 57.38 -25.46 -52.94
N LYS A 170 56.66 -25.11 -54.03
CA LYS A 170 55.61 -24.10 -54.01
C LYS A 170 54.44 -24.48 -53.09
N VAL A 171 54.02 -25.74 -53.12
CA VAL A 171 52.94 -26.24 -52.23
C VAL A 171 53.41 -26.21 -50.77
N MET A 172 54.60 -26.73 -50.48
CA MET A 172 55.14 -26.74 -49.11
C MET A 172 55.27 -25.33 -48.54
N LYS A 173 55.86 -24.40 -49.31
CA LYS A 173 55.98 -23.00 -48.89
C LYS A 173 54.62 -22.35 -48.63
N TYR A 174 53.63 -22.60 -49.49
CA TYR A 174 52.28 -22.06 -49.27
C TYR A 174 51.66 -22.58 -47.96
N ILE A 175 51.80 -23.88 -47.66
CA ILE A 175 51.30 -24.47 -46.41
C ILE A 175 51.99 -23.84 -45.20
N GLU A 176 53.32 -23.72 -45.24
CA GLU A 176 54.10 -23.07 -44.17
C GLU A 176 53.70 -21.61 -43.94
N ASP A 177 53.58 -20.83 -45.01
CA ASP A 177 53.17 -19.43 -44.95
C ASP A 177 51.74 -19.29 -44.38
N MET A 178 50.81 -20.17 -44.78
CA MET A 178 49.43 -20.18 -44.27
C MET A 178 49.36 -20.61 -42.79
N ASN A 179 50.20 -21.55 -42.35
CA ASN A 179 50.30 -21.93 -40.94
C ASN A 179 50.77 -20.75 -40.10
N ARG A 180 51.87 -20.08 -40.51
CA ARG A 180 52.38 -18.88 -39.83
C ARG A 180 51.34 -17.76 -39.74
N ARG A 181 50.56 -17.52 -40.82
CA ARG A 181 49.46 -16.55 -40.81
C ARG A 181 48.38 -16.89 -39.78
N ARG A 182 47.98 -18.17 -39.69
CA ARG A 182 46.99 -18.63 -38.70
C ARG A 182 47.51 -18.49 -37.28
N ASP A 183 48.76 -18.83 -37.02
CA ASP A 183 49.37 -18.69 -35.68
C ASP A 183 49.42 -17.23 -35.24
N ASN A 184 49.85 -16.33 -36.14
CA ASN A 184 49.84 -14.89 -35.88
C ASN A 184 48.43 -14.35 -35.60
N MET A 185 47.41 -14.86 -36.30
CA MET A 185 46.02 -14.46 -36.06
C MET A 185 45.53 -14.98 -34.70
N LYS A 186 45.86 -16.23 -34.37
CA LYS A 186 45.54 -16.85 -33.07
C LYS A 186 46.11 -16.01 -31.93
N ASP A 187 47.37 -15.61 -32.01
CA ASP A 187 48.02 -14.81 -30.95
C ASP A 187 47.35 -13.44 -30.79
N LYS A 188 47.03 -12.77 -31.91
CA LYS A 188 46.27 -11.49 -31.88
C LYS A 188 44.90 -11.65 -31.23
N LEU A 189 44.16 -12.70 -31.57
CA LEU A 189 42.84 -12.99 -31.01
C LEU A 189 42.93 -13.34 -29.52
N CYS A 190 43.93 -14.11 -29.11
CA CYS A 190 44.20 -14.42 -27.70
C CYS A 190 44.43 -13.14 -26.88
N LEU A 191 45.28 -12.23 -27.36
CA LEU A 191 45.55 -10.96 -26.69
C LEU A 191 44.28 -10.09 -26.58
N LYS A 192 43.50 -9.99 -27.68
CA LYS A 192 42.23 -9.25 -27.68
C LYS A 192 41.23 -9.88 -26.71
N ASN A 193 41.13 -11.21 -26.65
CA ASN A 193 40.23 -11.92 -25.74
C ASN A 193 40.58 -11.68 -24.27
N VAL A 194 41.86 -11.74 -23.92
CA VAL A 194 42.34 -11.42 -22.56
C VAL A 194 42.02 -9.97 -22.20
N SER A 195 42.30 -9.02 -23.11
CA SER A 195 42.00 -7.59 -22.89
C SER A 195 40.51 -7.33 -22.67
N LEU A 196 39.64 -7.90 -23.52
CA LEU A 196 38.18 -7.79 -23.39
C LEU A 196 37.66 -8.44 -22.10
N LYS A 197 38.22 -9.59 -21.69
CA LYS A 197 37.89 -10.23 -20.41
C LYS A 197 38.21 -9.31 -19.22
N VAL A 198 39.36 -8.64 -19.24
CA VAL A 198 39.75 -7.68 -18.21
C VAL A 198 38.79 -6.47 -18.21
N GLN A 199 38.49 -5.90 -19.38
CA GLN A 199 37.57 -4.77 -19.50
C GLN A 199 36.16 -5.13 -19.01
N ARG A 200 35.63 -6.30 -19.38
CA ARG A 200 34.33 -6.81 -18.90
C ARG A 200 34.32 -6.96 -17.39
N LYS A 201 35.37 -7.54 -16.79
CA LYS A 201 35.47 -7.68 -15.32
C LYS A 201 35.48 -6.31 -14.63
N LYS A 202 36.22 -5.34 -15.18
CA LYS A 202 36.28 -3.97 -14.65
C LYS A 202 34.90 -3.29 -14.70
N MET A 203 34.22 -3.34 -15.85
CA MET A 203 32.88 -2.77 -16.04
C MET A 203 31.86 -3.40 -15.06
N LEU A 204 31.87 -4.72 -14.91
CA LEU A 204 30.99 -5.42 -13.97
C LEU A 204 31.26 -5.02 -12.52
N SER A 205 32.54 -4.88 -12.14
CA SER A 205 32.93 -4.43 -10.80
C SER A 205 32.43 -3.02 -10.52
N GLN A 206 32.63 -2.09 -11.47
CA GLN A 206 32.15 -0.71 -11.36
C GLN A 206 30.62 -0.63 -11.24
N LEU A 207 29.89 -1.43 -12.02
CA LEU A 207 28.43 -1.49 -11.94
C LEU A 207 27.97 -1.98 -10.56
N ARG A 208 28.59 -3.04 -10.03
CA ARG A 208 28.27 -3.57 -8.69
C ARG A 208 28.56 -2.53 -7.60
N GLN A 209 29.71 -1.88 -7.67
CA GLN A 209 30.09 -0.82 -6.73
C GLN A 209 29.10 0.34 -6.77
N SER A 210 28.71 0.81 -7.97
CA SER A 210 27.73 1.89 -8.12
C SER A 210 26.35 1.51 -7.57
N LYS A 211 25.88 0.28 -7.82
CA LYS A 211 24.61 -0.22 -7.26
C LYS A 211 24.66 -0.29 -5.74
N LEU A 212 25.75 -0.81 -5.18
CA LEU A 212 25.95 -0.89 -3.73
C LEU A 212 25.96 0.51 -3.11
N GLN A 213 26.72 1.43 -3.70
CA GLN A 213 26.79 2.81 -3.22
C GLN A 213 25.41 3.48 -3.20
N ARG A 214 24.62 3.37 -4.28
CA ARG A 214 23.25 3.89 -4.32
C ARG A 214 22.37 3.26 -3.25
N SER A 215 22.47 1.94 -3.05
CA SER A 215 21.72 1.23 -2.01
C SER A 215 22.07 1.73 -0.62
N THR A 216 23.36 1.93 -0.34
CA THR A 216 23.85 2.48 0.93
C THR A 216 23.39 3.93 1.13
N GLU A 217 23.46 4.77 0.10
CA GLU A 217 22.98 6.16 0.16
C GLU A 217 21.47 6.23 0.46
N MET A 218 20.67 5.39 -0.18
CA MET A 218 19.23 5.28 0.10
C MET A 218 18.97 4.79 1.54
N SER A 219 19.70 3.78 2.01
CA SER A 219 19.58 3.30 3.41
C SER A 219 19.88 4.41 4.40
N ILE A 220 20.99 5.13 4.23
CA ILE A 220 21.36 6.26 5.09
C ILE A 220 20.29 7.35 5.07
N HIS A 221 19.68 7.62 3.91
CA HIS A 221 18.60 8.59 3.80
C HIS A 221 17.35 8.15 4.58
N LEU A 222 16.94 6.88 4.44
CA LEU A 222 15.82 6.31 5.17
C LEU A 222 16.07 6.30 6.68
N ASP A 223 17.28 5.95 7.12
CA ASP A 223 17.66 5.96 8.54
C ASP A 223 17.51 7.37 9.14
N LYS A 224 17.94 8.41 8.40
CA LYS A 224 17.73 9.81 8.80
C LYS A 224 16.25 10.18 8.87
N GLU A 225 15.46 9.74 7.91
CA GLU A 225 14.02 10.01 7.88
C GLU A 225 13.30 9.32 9.05
N ILE A 226 13.68 8.08 9.38
CA ILE A 226 13.17 7.34 10.54
C ILE A 226 13.52 8.06 11.83
N LEU A 227 14.77 8.51 11.99
CA LEU A 227 15.19 9.28 13.17
C LEU A 227 14.35 10.55 13.35
N LEU A 228 14.21 11.36 12.29
CA LEU A 228 13.40 12.59 12.34
C LEU A 228 11.92 12.31 12.65
N ARG A 229 11.34 11.24 12.10
CA ARG A 229 9.97 10.83 12.42
C ARG A 229 9.83 10.42 13.88
N ASN A 230 10.79 9.68 14.42
CA ASN A 230 10.77 9.27 15.83
C ASN A 230 10.87 10.47 16.77
N GLU A 231 11.75 11.44 16.48
CA GLU A 231 11.85 12.69 17.26
C GLU A 231 10.53 13.49 17.23
N LEU A 232 9.88 13.56 16.07
CA LEU A 232 8.58 14.23 15.94
C LEU A 232 7.49 13.49 16.70
N LEU A 233 7.48 12.16 16.66
CA LEU A 233 6.55 11.33 17.42
C LEU A 233 6.70 11.55 18.93
N GLU A 234 7.92 11.53 19.45
CA GLU A 234 8.20 11.80 20.87
C GLU A 234 7.68 13.19 21.28
N LYS A 235 7.87 14.19 20.42
CA LYS A 235 7.35 15.54 20.67
C LYS A 235 5.81 15.55 20.72
N ILE A 236 5.15 14.92 19.76
CA ILE A 236 3.68 14.81 19.75
C ILE A 236 3.19 14.09 21.00
N GLU A 237 3.82 12.99 21.38
CA GLU A 237 3.48 12.25 22.61
C GLU A 237 3.58 13.16 23.85
N SER A 238 4.67 13.93 23.97
CA SER A 238 4.83 14.88 25.09
C SER A 238 3.76 15.98 25.11
N GLU A 239 3.41 16.53 23.94
CA GLU A 239 2.36 17.55 23.80
C GLU A 239 0.98 16.97 24.11
N THR A 240 0.71 15.72 23.71
CA THR A 240 -0.56 15.04 24.03
C THR A 240 -0.71 14.77 25.52
N LEU A 241 0.35 14.33 26.20
CA LEU A 241 0.34 14.15 27.65
C LEU A 241 0.08 15.48 28.38
N GLN A 242 0.75 16.55 27.97
CA GLN A 242 0.53 17.89 28.54
C GLN A 242 -0.92 18.36 28.34
N ALA A 243 -1.47 18.17 27.13
CA ALA A 243 -2.85 18.53 26.83
C ALA A 243 -3.85 17.72 27.66
N GLU A 244 -3.58 16.44 27.92
CA GLU A 244 -4.42 15.60 28.79
C GLU A 244 -4.37 16.06 30.25
N GLU A 245 -3.21 16.41 30.78
CA GLU A 245 -3.09 16.98 32.13
C GLU A 245 -3.87 18.28 32.27
N ASP A 246 -3.74 19.17 31.29
CA ASP A 246 -4.42 20.48 31.33
C ASP A 246 -5.93 20.32 31.15
N ARG A 247 -6.37 19.38 30.29
CA ARG A 247 -7.77 18.95 30.22
C ARG A 247 -8.26 18.44 31.57
N ALA A 248 -7.52 17.57 32.24
CA ALA A 248 -7.90 17.02 33.55
C ALA A 248 -8.01 18.12 34.63
N LYS A 249 -7.09 19.08 34.66
CA LYS A 249 -7.16 20.25 35.55
C LYS A 249 -8.41 21.09 35.27
N ALA A 250 -8.68 21.39 34.00
CA ALA A 250 -9.85 22.15 33.59
C ALA A 250 -11.16 21.43 33.92
N GLU A 251 -11.23 20.11 33.71
CA GLU A 251 -12.37 19.27 34.07
C GLU A 251 -12.60 19.23 35.58
N ALA A 252 -11.54 19.15 36.38
CA ALA A 252 -11.64 19.18 37.85
C ALA A 252 -12.25 20.51 38.34
N VAL A 253 -11.79 21.64 37.77
CA VAL A 253 -12.35 22.97 38.06
C VAL A 253 -13.81 23.07 37.62
N ASN A 254 -14.14 22.62 36.41
CA ASN A 254 -15.50 22.62 35.88
C ASN A 254 -16.44 21.79 36.78
N LYS A 255 -15.99 20.61 37.20
CA LYS A 255 -16.74 19.75 38.13
C LYS A 255 -16.95 20.40 39.50
N ARG A 256 -16.00 21.22 39.99
CA ARG A 256 -16.16 22.00 41.23
C ARG A 256 -17.18 23.12 41.04
N LEU A 257 -17.10 23.89 39.97
CA LEU A 257 -18.03 24.97 39.66
C LEU A 257 -19.47 24.44 39.48
N ARG A 258 -19.64 23.31 38.80
CA ARG A 258 -20.96 22.65 38.67
C ARG A 258 -21.53 22.19 40.01
N ARG A 259 -20.69 21.67 40.92
CA ARG A 259 -21.09 21.33 42.29
C ARG A 259 -21.54 22.57 43.05
N GLN A 260 -20.75 23.64 43.03
CA GLN A 260 -21.11 24.91 43.65
C GLN A 260 -22.42 25.47 43.10
N LEU A 261 -22.64 25.39 41.78
CA LEU A 261 -23.89 25.83 41.15
C LEU A 261 -25.09 24.97 41.55
N ALA A 262 -24.92 23.66 41.73
CA ALA A 262 -25.98 22.76 42.18
C ALA A 262 -26.32 22.94 43.67
N GLU A 263 -25.30 23.15 44.51
CA GLU A 263 -25.43 23.43 45.94
C GLU A 263 -25.93 24.85 46.22
N PHE A 264 -25.75 25.78 45.26
CA PHE A 264 -26.26 27.13 45.35
C PHE A 264 -27.79 27.13 45.27
N GLN A 265 -28.41 27.16 46.45
CA GLN A 265 -29.83 27.38 46.63
C GLN A 265 -30.04 28.81 47.11
N VAL A 266 -30.80 29.60 46.36
CA VAL A 266 -31.18 30.95 46.79
C VAL A 266 -32.08 30.80 48.02
N PRO A 267 -31.70 31.34 49.20
CA PRO A 267 -32.56 31.30 50.37
C PRO A 267 -33.93 31.88 50.00
N GLN A 268 -34.99 31.14 50.32
CA GLN A 268 -36.35 31.59 50.03
C GLN A 268 -36.54 32.97 50.65
N VAL A 269 -37.04 33.95 49.88
CA VAL A 269 -37.16 35.37 50.31
C VAL A 269 -37.82 35.49 51.70
N MET A 270 -38.75 34.59 52.02
CA MET A 270 -39.41 34.53 53.33
C MET A 270 -38.48 34.21 54.50
N VAL A 271 -37.38 33.47 54.30
CA VAL A 271 -36.35 33.24 55.32
C VAL A 271 -35.65 34.55 55.66
N TYR A 272 -35.21 35.29 54.65
CA TYR A 272 -34.57 36.59 54.84
C TYR A 272 -35.51 37.60 55.53
N VAL A 273 -36.78 37.64 55.11
CA VAL A 273 -37.79 38.51 55.73
C VAL A 273 -38.00 38.15 57.21
N ARG A 274 -38.10 36.86 57.55
CA ARG A 274 -38.24 36.39 58.94
C ARG A 274 -37.01 36.72 59.79
N GLU A 275 -35.80 36.45 59.28
CA GLU A 275 -34.56 36.79 59.96
C GLU A 275 -34.41 38.30 60.16
N LYS A 276 -34.86 39.11 59.19
CA LYS A 276 -34.81 40.58 59.30
C LYS A 276 -35.76 41.10 60.36
N ILE A 277 -36.97 40.54 60.46
CA ILE A 277 -37.92 40.88 61.54
C ILE A 277 -37.35 40.49 62.90
N LEU A 278 -36.83 39.27 63.03
CA LEU A 278 -36.22 38.79 64.28
C LEU A 278 -35.05 39.67 64.73
N THR A 279 -34.19 40.05 63.77
CA THR A 279 -33.08 40.98 64.02
C THR A 279 -33.58 42.32 64.53
N GLY A 280 -34.63 42.88 63.92
CA GLY A 280 -35.25 44.13 64.36
C GLY A 280 -35.86 44.04 65.76
N ASP A 281 -36.46 42.91 66.14
CA ASP A 281 -37.01 42.72 67.48
C ASP A 281 -35.93 42.53 68.55
N LEU A 282 -34.83 41.84 68.21
CA LEU A 282 -33.65 41.76 69.05
C LEU A 282 -33.00 43.13 69.27
N GLU A 283 -32.87 43.95 68.22
CA GLU A 283 -32.37 45.32 68.32
C GLU A 283 -33.22 46.19 69.27
N LYS A 284 -34.56 46.08 69.17
CA LYS A 284 -35.46 46.78 70.11
C LYS A 284 -35.25 46.29 71.55
N THR A 285 -35.08 44.99 71.73
CA THR A 285 -34.87 44.38 73.04
C THR A 285 -33.55 44.84 73.65
N ILE A 286 -32.47 44.88 72.86
CA ILE A 286 -31.17 45.43 73.25
C ILE A 286 -31.34 46.89 73.71
N LYS A 287 -31.97 47.75 72.89
CA LYS A 287 -32.20 49.15 73.25
C LYS A 287 -33.01 49.32 74.55
N MET A 288 -34.00 48.46 74.77
CA MET A 288 -34.77 48.47 76.03
C MET A 288 -33.87 48.11 77.22
N TRP A 289 -33.03 47.09 77.10
CA TRP A 289 -32.10 46.69 78.15
C TRP A 289 -31.03 47.74 78.40
N GLU A 290 -30.48 48.36 77.36
CA GLU A 290 -29.58 49.52 77.46
C GLU A 290 -30.22 50.65 78.26
N ARG A 291 -31.49 50.97 77.95
CA ARG A 291 -32.25 51.99 78.70
C ARG A 291 -32.47 51.59 80.16
N LYS A 292 -32.78 50.32 80.44
CA LYS A 292 -32.93 49.80 81.81
C LYS A 292 -31.61 49.90 82.59
N VAL A 293 -30.49 49.57 81.95
CA VAL A 293 -29.15 49.70 82.53
C VAL A 293 -28.85 51.17 82.84
N GLU A 294 -29.11 52.08 81.90
CA GLU A 294 -28.90 53.52 82.11
C GLU A 294 -29.72 54.06 83.29
N ILE A 295 -30.98 53.64 83.43
CA ILE A 295 -31.82 54.00 84.60
C ILE A 295 -31.23 53.44 85.90
N ALA A 296 -30.79 52.18 85.90
CA ALA A 296 -30.15 51.57 87.07
C ALA A 296 -28.84 52.28 87.45
N GLU A 297 -28.02 52.67 86.47
CA GLU A 297 -26.80 53.45 86.69
C GLU A 297 -27.09 54.84 87.25
N MET A 298 -28.10 55.54 86.70
CA MET A 298 -28.49 56.89 87.14
C MET A 298 -29.08 56.88 88.56
N THR A 299 -29.91 55.88 88.88
CA THR A 299 -30.44 55.69 90.24
C THR A 299 -29.34 55.33 91.23
N LEU A 300 -28.41 54.42 90.88
CA LEU A 300 -27.24 54.11 91.69
C LEU A 300 -26.34 55.34 91.91
N LYS A 301 -26.14 56.17 90.88
CA LYS A 301 -25.41 57.45 90.98
C LYS A 301 -26.13 58.42 91.91
N GLY A 302 -27.47 58.45 91.89
CA GLY A 302 -28.31 59.18 92.83
C GLY A 302 -28.10 58.71 94.28
N TYR A 303 -28.21 57.40 94.54
CA TYR A 303 -27.96 56.81 95.84
C TYR A 303 -26.53 57.10 96.35
N ARG A 304 -25.49 57.00 95.49
CA ARG A 304 -24.12 57.36 95.87
C ARG A 304 -23.98 58.83 96.24
N LYS A 305 -24.63 59.76 95.52
CA LYS A 305 -24.62 61.18 95.88
C LYS A 305 -25.27 61.44 97.23
N ALA A 306 -26.42 60.80 97.50
CA ALA A 306 -27.10 60.89 98.78
C ALA A 306 -26.24 60.33 99.92
N TRP A 307 -25.64 59.15 99.71
CA TRP A 307 -24.72 58.53 100.65
C TRP A 307 -23.50 59.40 100.95
N ASN A 308 -22.85 59.96 99.91
CA ASN A 308 -21.69 60.82 100.10
C ASN A 308 -22.05 62.10 100.85
N LYS A 309 -23.21 62.71 100.61
CA LYS A 309 -23.71 63.85 101.41
C LYS A 309 -23.88 63.45 102.87
N MET A 310 -24.52 62.32 103.14
CA MET A 310 -24.75 61.79 104.50
C MET A 310 -23.43 61.48 105.22
N LYS A 311 -22.45 60.95 104.48
CA LYS A 311 -21.09 60.71 104.95
C LYS A 311 -20.36 62.02 105.30
N THR A 312 -20.39 63.02 104.42
CA THR A 312 -19.78 64.33 104.69
C THR A 312 -20.45 65.07 105.85
N THR A 313 -21.76 64.96 106.03
CA THR A 313 -22.44 65.51 107.22
C THR A 313 -22.06 64.77 108.49
N ASN A 314 -21.86 63.46 108.44
CA ASN A 314 -21.38 62.68 109.59
C ASN A 314 -19.92 63.01 109.94
N GLU A 315 -19.05 63.17 108.93
CA GLU A 315 -17.66 63.60 109.11
C GLU A 315 -17.58 65.05 109.65
N HIS A 316 -18.48 65.96 109.24
CA HIS A 316 -18.62 67.29 109.86
C HIS A 316 -19.13 67.23 111.31
N LEU A 317 -20.05 66.31 111.63
CA LEU A 317 -20.54 66.10 112.99
C LEU A 317 -19.46 65.48 113.90
N GLN A 318 -18.54 64.66 113.36
CA GLN A 318 -17.38 64.14 114.10
C GLN A 318 -16.24 65.17 114.26
N ALA A 319 -16.18 66.24 113.46
CA ALA A 319 -15.19 67.31 113.59
C ALA A 319 -15.57 68.40 114.62
N ILE A 320 -16.83 68.44 115.09
CA ILE A 320 -17.36 69.46 116.02
C ILE A 320 -17.52 68.92 117.46
N CYS A 321 -17.26 67.62 117.70
CA CYS A 321 -17.27 67.01 119.03
C CYS A 321 -15.96 66.24 119.31
N PRO A 322 -15.16 66.62 120.33
CA PRO A 322 -14.01 65.83 120.78
C PRO A 322 -14.46 64.56 121.55
N PRO A 323 -13.58 63.55 121.71
CA PRO A 323 -13.92 62.28 122.33
C PRO A 323 -14.27 62.49 123.81
N GLY A 324 -15.40 61.91 124.22
CA GLY A 324 -15.81 61.85 125.61
C GLY A 324 -15.60 60.44 126.18
N LYS A 325 -14.45 60.29 126.85
CA LYS A 325 -14.00 59.21 127.76
C LYS A 325 -13.44 57.92 127.16
#